data_AF-A0A9E1ICP5-F1
#
_entry.id   AF-A0A9E1ICP5-F1
#
_cell.length_a   1.000
_cell.length_b   1.000
_cell.length_c   1.000
_cell.angle_alpha   90.00
_cell.angle_beta   90.00
_cell.angle_gamma   90.00
#
_symmetry.space_group_name_H-M   'P 1'
#
loop_
_entity.id
_entity.type
_entity.pdbx_description
1 polymer ?
#
loop_
_entity_poly.entity_id
_entity_poly.type
_entity_poly.pdbx_seq_one_letter_code
_entity_poly.pdbx_strand_id
1 'polypeptide(L)'
;MEYWASGGVFVWLGLAFLLFLAELLRCLVRPLATIGIPSPIIAGVIGLICGSQALGIVPLDTETLESIVYHGLAIVFIAVGLQEPKKGGGGGIRSMAFGITTMVTLQTLVGLLAVLV
;
A
#
# COMPACT_ATOMS: atom_id res chain seq x y z
N MET A 1 6.08 -15.47 27.12
CA MET A 1 7.24 -15.71 26.22
C MET A 1 6.82 -16.28 24.87
N GLU A 2 5.51 -16.48 24.60
CA GLU A 2 5.00 -16.96 23.30
C GLU A 2 5.07 -15.93 22.18
N TYR A 3 5.14 -14.62 22.46
CA TYR A 3 5.29 -13.60 21.39
C TYR A 3 6.56 -13.80 20.54
N TRP A 4 7.66 -14.23 21.17
CA TRP A 4 8.91 -14.55 20.48
C TRP A 4 8.86 -15.90 19.74
N ALA A 5 7.89 -16.76 20.07
CA ALA A 5 7.64 -18.04 19.40
C ALA A 5 6.56 -17.92 18.31
N SER A 6 5.63 -16.96 18.44
CA SER A 6 4.66 -16.58 17.42
C SER A 6 5.40 -15.81 16.33
N GLY A 7 5.25 -16.20 15.07
CA GLY A 7 5.99 -15.67 13.92
C GLY A 7 5.87 -14.17 13.64
N GLY A 8 5.28 -13.36 14.54
CA GLY A 8 5.12 -11.92 14.38
C GLY A 8 6.45 -11.17 14.21
N VAL A 9 7.50 -11.52 14.97
CA VAL A 9 8.83 -10.89 14.78
C VAL A 9 9.40 -11.19 13.40
N PHE A 10 9.21 -12.41 12.90
CA PHE A 10 9.66 -12.81 11.57
C PHE A 10 8.92 -12.04 10.48
N VAL A 11 7.60 -11.83 10.64
CA VAL A 11 6.79 -11.01 9.74
C VAL A 11 7.30 -9.57 9.70
N TRP A 12 7.52 -8.94 10.85
CA TRP A 12 8.02 -7.56 10.90
C TRP A 12 9.41 -7.41 10.27
N LEU A 13 10.32 -8.35 10.53
CA LEU A 13 11.65 -8.38 9.90
C LEU A 13 11.56 -8.62 8.39
N GLY A 14 10.69 -9.54 7.95
CA GLY A 14 10.43 -9.78 6.54
C GLY A 14 9.88 -8.54 5.84
N LEU A 15 8.95 -7.83 6.47
CA LEU A 15 8.38 -6.60 5.94
C LEU A 15 9.44 -5.48 5.84
N ALA A 16 10.25 -5.30 6.88
CA ALA A 16 11.37 -4.35 6.87
C ALA A 16 12.40 -4.68 5.78
N PHE A 17 12.72 -5.97 5.60
CA PHE A 17 13.62 -6.44 4.56
C PHE A 17 13.05 -6.19 3.16
N LEU A 18 11.76 -6.47 2.93
CA LEU A 18 11.10 -6.22 1.64
C LEU A 18 11.07 -4.73 1.29
N LEU A 19 10.79 -3.86 2.27
CA LEU A 19 10.84 -2.41 2.09
C LEU A 19 12.26 -1.92 1.76
N PHE A 20 13.25 -2.43 2.49
CA PHE A 20 14.67 -2.13 2.22
C PHE A 20 15.07 -2.59 0.81
N LEU A 21 14.70 -3.82 0.43
CA LEU A 21 14.99 -4.38 -0.89
C LEU A 21 14.31 -3.58 -2.00
N ALA A 22 13.07 -3.13 -1.79
CA ALA A 22 12.35 -2.29 -2.75
C ALA A 22 13.02 -0.92 -2.94
N GLU A 23 13.45 -0.27 -1.87
CA GLU A 23 14.17 1.01 -1.95
C GLU A 23 15.55 0.83 -2.60
N LEU A 24 16.25 -0.26 -2.25
CA LEU A 24 17.51 -0.63 -2.86
C LEU A 24 17.34 -0.85 -4.37
N LEU A 25 16.33 -1.63 -4.78
CA LEU A 25 16.03 -1.88 -6.18
C LEU A 25 15.70 -0.58 -6.93
N ARG A 26 14.93 0.31 -6.31
CA ARG A 26 14.60 1.62 -6.88
C ARG A 26 15.85 2.48 -7.07
N CYS A 27 16.81 2.44 -6.15
CA CYS A 27 18.09 3.13 -6.26
C CYS A 27 19.02 2.53 -7.34
N LEU A 28 19.06 1.20 -7.47
CA LEU A 28 19.92 0.52 -8.44
C LEU A 28 19.36 0.54 -9.86
N VAL A 29 18.03 0.44 -10.00
CA VAL A 29 17.37 0.25 -11.29
C VAL A 29 16.75 1.58 -11.75
N ARG A 30 17.48 2.30 -12.61
CA ARG A 30 17.05 3.58 -13.20
C ARG A 30 15.61 3.60 -13.73
N PRO A 31 15.13 2.60 -14.51
CA PRO A 31 13.74 2.64 -14.98
C PRO A 31 12.74 2.63 -13.81
N LEU A 32 13.02 1.86 -12.74
CA LEU A 32 12.15 1.81 -11.56
C LEU A 32 12.12 3.13 -10.79
N ALA A 33 13.25 3.85 -10.75
CA ALA A 33 13.29 5.21 -10.21
C ALA A 33 12.40 6.18 -11.00
N THR A 34 12.32 6.02 -12.33
CA THR A 34 11.60 6.94 -13.23
C THR A 34 10.09 6.70 -13.36
N ILE A 35 9.58 5.49 -13.07
CA ILE A 35 8.15 5.14 -13.23
C ILE A 35 7.27 5.79 -12.13
N GLY A 36 7.86 6.34 -11.08
CA GLY A 36 7.13 7.04 -10.02
C GLY A 36 6.37 6.12 -9.06
N ILE A 37 6.58 4.80 -9.14
CA ILE A 37 5.97 3.83 -8.23
C ILE A 37 6.60 3.97 -6.83
N PRO A 38 5.81 4.11 -5.76
CA PRO A 38 6.30 4.11 -4.38
C PRO A 38 6.97 2.79 -4.00
N SER A 39 8.03 2.84 -3.19
CA SER A 39 8.73 1.65 -2.68
C SER A 39 7.84 0.67 -1.91
N PRO A 40 6.83 1.09 -1.12
CA PRO A 40 5.90 0.14 -0.50
C PRO A 40 5.12 -0.72 -1.51
N ILE A 41 4.78 -0.19 -2.69
CA ILE A 41 4.10 -0.96 -3.74
C ILE A 41 5.06 -1.99 -4.33
N ILE A 42 6.30 -1.59 -4.61
CA ILE A 42 7.35 -2.49 -5.11
C ILE A 42 7.60 -3.62 -4.10
N ALA A 43 7.70 -3.29 -2.80
CA ALA A 43 7.84 -4.26 -1.73
C ALA A 43 6.66 -5.25 -1.68
N GLY A 44 5.43 -4.76 -1.85
CA GLY A 44 4.23 -5.60 -1.92
C GLY A 44 4.26 -6.57 -3.10
N VAL A 45 4.68 -6.12 -4.29
CA VAL A 45 4.84 -6.98 -5.47
C VAL A 45 5.91 -8.05 -5.24
N ILE A 46 7.06 -7.68 -4.69
CA ILE A 46 8.12 -8.65 -4.34
C ILE A 46 7.59 -9.66 -3.31
N GLY A 47 6.89 -9.19 -2.27
CA GLY A 47 6.29 -10.03 -1.23
C GLY A 47 5.26 -11.01 -1.78
N LEU A 48 4.43 -10.60 -2.76
CA LEU A 48 3.49 -11.48 -3.44
C LEU A 48 4.19 -12.59 -4.23
N ILE A 49 5.25 -12.25 -4.97
CA ILE A 49 6.02 -13.21 -5.77
C ILE A 49 6.78 -14.19 -4.86
N CYS A 50 7.38 -13.69 -3.79
CA CYS A 50 8.18 -14.48 -2.86
C CYS A 50 7.34 -15.24 -1.80
N GLY A 51 6.07 -14.85 -1.63
CA GLY A 51 5.17 -15.39 -0.62
C GLY A 51 4.64 -16.79 -0.94
N SER A 52 3.87 -17.33 0.00
CA SER A 52 3.28 -18.68 -0.06
C SER A 52 2.36 -18.92 -1.26
N GLN A 53 1.77 -17.85 -1.83
CA GLN A 53 0.86 -17.93 -2.97
C GLN A 53 1.58 -18.06 -4.32
N ALA A 54 2.91 -17.89 -4.36
CA ALA A 54 3.71 -17.99 -5.58
C ALA A 54 4.94 -18.89 -5.36
N LEU A 55 6.12 -18.32 -5.05
CA LEU A 55 7.36 -19.10 -4.94
C LEU A 55 7.52 -19.83 -3.59
N GLY A 56 6.78 -19.44 -2.55
CA GLY A 56 6.83 -20.09 -1.23
C GLY A 56 8.15 -19.92 -0.48
N ILE A 57 8.95 -18.90 -0.83
CA ILE A 57 10.29 -18.69 -0.27
C ILE A 57 10.23 -18.01 1.09
N VAL A 58 9.25 -17.12 1.30
CA VAL A 58 9.12 -16.34 2.54
C VAL A 58 7.83 -16.74 3.27
N PRO A 59 7.93 -17.33 4.48
CA PRO A 59 6.77 -17.68 5.28
C PRO A 59 6.21 -16.44 5.99
N LEU A 60 5.56 -15.56 5.22
CA LEU A 60 4.81 -14.43 5.77
C LEU A 60 3.45 -14.95 6.25
N ASP A 61 3.22 -14.87 7.55
CA ASP A 61 1.93 -15.19 8.15
C ASP A 61 0.88 -14.16 7.75
N THR A 62 -0.15 -14.62 7.04
CA THR A 62 -1.19 -13.75 6.45
C THR A 62 -2.06 -13.10 7.52
N GLU A 63 -2.36 -13.79 8.62
CA GLU A 63 -3.16 -13.24 9.71
C GLU A 63 -2.46 -12.04 10.36
N THR A 64 -1.15 -12.15 10.61
CA THR A 64 -0.35 -11.04 11.11
C THR A 64 -0.29 -9.89 10.09
N LEU A 65 -0.11 -10.16 8.80
CA LEU A 65 -0.14 -9.11 7.77
C LEU A 65 -1.49 -8.38 7.72
N GLU A 66 -2.60 -9.13 7.77
CA GLU A 66 -3.95 -8.56 7.79
C GLU A 66 -4.16 -7.66 9.01
N SER A 67 -3.73 -8.09 10.19
CA SER A 67 -3.77 -7.29 11.41
C SER A 67 -2.95 -6.00 11.27
N ILE A 68 -1.73 -6.08 10.71
CA ILE A 68 -0.88 -4.90 10.47
C ILE A 68 -1.57 -3.91 9.54
N VAL A 69 -2.14 -4.38 8.43
CA VAL A 69 -2.86 -3.53 7.47
C VAL A 69 -4.08 -2.89 8.11
N TYR A 70 -4.87 -3.67 8.86
CA TYR A 70 -6.07 -3.19 9.52
C TYR A 70 -5.78 -2.05 10.49
N HIS A 71 -4.79 -2.23 11.38
CA HIS A 71 -4.39 -1.21 12.34
C HIS A 71 -3.66 -0.04 11.69
N GLY A 72 -2.82 -0.28 10.68
CA GLY A 72 -2.15 0.76 9.92
C GLY A 72 -3.13 1.69 9.21
N LEU A 73 -4.16 1.13 8.59
CA LEU A 73 -5.24 1.88 7.94
C LEU A 73 -6.08 2.68 8.95
N ALA A 74 -6.35 2.12 10.14
CA ALA A 74 -6.98 2.87 11.22
C ALA A 74 -6.14 4.10 11.64
N ILE A 75 -4.81 3.93 11.77
CA ILE A 75 -3.89 5.03 12.09
C ILE A 75 -3.91 6.11 11.00
N VAL A 76 -3.95 5.72 9.71
CA VAL A 76 -4.07 6.68 8.60
C VAL A 76 -5.34 7.52 8.72
N PHE A 77 -6.50 6.90 9.00
CA PHE A 77 -7.75 7.64 9.17
C PHE A 77 -7.74 8.56 10.39
N ILE A 78 -7.14 8.13 11.50
CA ILE A 78 -6.97 8.97 12.69
C ILE A 78 -6.08 10.17 12.36
N ALA A 79 -4.94 9.95 11.70
CA ALA A 79 -4.01 11.00 11.34
C ALA A 79 -4.64 12.03 10.39
N VAL A 80 -5.40 11.58 9.39
CA VAL A 80 -6.14 12.45 8.47
C VAL A 80 -7.26 13.21 9.19
N GLY A 81 -7.99 12.56 10.09
CA GLY A 81 -9.07 13.19 10.85
C GLY A 81 -8.58 14.24 11.85
N LEU A 82 -7.38 14.08 12.40
CA LEU A 82 -6.74 15.04 13.30
C LEU A 82 -5.99 16.16 12.56
N GLN A 83 -5.83 16.07 11.24
CA GLN A 83 -5.08 17.05 10.48
C GLN A 83 -5.80 18.40 10.47
N GLU A 84 -5.13 19.44 10.99
CA GLU A 84 -5.71 20.79 11.01
C GLU A 84 -6.01 21.30 9.59
N PRO A 85 -7.19 21.91 9.36
CA PRO A 85 -7.52 22.47 8.06
C PRO A 85 -6.57 23.64 7.75
N LYS A 86 -5.93 23.61 6.58
CA LYS A 86 -5.09 24.72 6.10
C LYS A 86 -5.91 26.01 6.02
N LYS A 87 -5.46 27.06 6.74
CA LYS A 87 -6.08 28.41 6.69
C LYS A 87 -6.08 28.92 5.24
N GLY A 88 -7.28 29.20 4.70
CA GLY A 88 -7.48 29.71 3.33
C GLY A 88 -7.77 28.65 2.25
N GLY A 89 -7.95 27.36 2.61
CA GLY A 89 -7.89 26.24 1.65
C GLY A 89 -9.20 25.56 1.21
N GLY A 90 -10.38 26.17 1.39
CA GLY A 90 -11.67 25.49 1.09
C GLY A 90 -11.84 25.04 -0.37
N GLY A 91 -11.21 25.73 -1.33
CA GLY A 91 -11.25 25.37 -2.75
C GLY A 91 -10.52 24.07 -3.07
N GLY A 92 -9.39 23.79 -2.40
CA GLY A 92 -8.60 22.58 -2.65
C GLY A 92 -9.32 21.31 -2.22
N ILE A 93 -10.01 21.35 -1.07
CA ILE A 93 -10.80 20.22 -0.56
C ILE A 93 -11.99 19.93 -1.48
N ARG A 94 -12.73 20.97 -1.90
CA ARG A 94 -13.82 20.81 -2.87
C ARG A 94 -13.34 20.29 -4.23
N SER A 95 -12.20 20.79 -4.71
CA SER A 95 -11.61 20.33 -5.97
C SER A 95 -11.17 18.86 -5.91
N MET A 96 -10.55 18.42 -4.80
CA MET A 96 -10.22 17.00 -4.61
C MET A 96 -11.47 16.12 -4.50
N ALA A 97 -12.46 16.52 -3.69
CA ALA A 97 -13.68 15.74 -3.52
C ALA A 97 -14.43 15.55 -4.86
N PHE A 98 -14.53 16.63 -5.65
CA PHE A 98 -15.10 16.56 -7.00
C PHE A 98 -14.23 15.70 -7.92
N GLY A 99 -12.92 15.95 -7.96
CA GLY A 99 -11.99 15.22 -8.83
C GLY A 99 -11.97 13.71 -8.59
N ILE A 100 -11.92 13.28 -7.34
CA ILE A 100 -11.96 11.85 -6.97
C ILE A 100 -13.30 11.25 -7.40
N THR A 101 -14.42 11.91 -7.09
CA THR A 101 -15.75 11.42 -7.48
C THR A 101 -15.87 11.28 -9.00
N THR A 102 -15.49 12.31 -9.75
CA THR A 102 -15.51 12.28 -11.22
C THR A 102 -14.63 11.16 -11.78
N MET A 103 -13.42 10.99 -11.24
CA MET A 103 -12.51 9.94 -11.68
C MET A 103 -13.09 8.54 -11.45
N VAL A 104 -13.65 8.29 -10.27
CA VAL A 104 -14.30 7.00 -9.95
C VAL A 104 -15.54 6.79 -10.84
N THR A 105 -16.38 7.81 -11.03
CA THR A 105 -17.54 7.71 -11.93
C THR A 105 -17.12 7.38 -13.36
N LEU A 106 -16.06 8.02 -13.88
CA LEU A 106 -15.53 7.74 -15.21
C LEU A 106 -14.98 6.31 -15.33
N GLN A 107 -14.20 5.85 -14.33
CA GLN A 107 -13.69 4.48 -14.29
C GLN A 107 -14.83 3.45 -14.28
N THR A 108 -15.90 3.71 -13.51
CA THR A 108 -17.09 2.86 -13.48
C THR A 108 -17.79 2.83 -14.84
N LEU A 109 -17.95 3.98 -15.51
CA LEU A 109 -18.56 4.04 -16.84
C LEU A 109 -17.73 3.27 -17.87
N VAL A 110 -16.41 3.46 -17.89
CA VAL A 110 -15.51 2.73 -18.79
C VAL A 110 -15.57 1.23 -18.52
N GLY A 111 -15.53 0.82 -17.24
CA GLY A 111 -15.66 -0.59 -16.86
C GLY A 111 -17.00 -1.20 -17.29
N LEU A 112 -18.10 -0.46 -17.14
CA LEU A 112 -19.43 -0.91 -17.58
C LEU A 112 -19.50 -1.05 -19.11
N LEU A 113 -18.98 -0.08 -19.86
CA LEU A 113 -18.93 -0.13 -21.32
C LEU A 113 -18.10 -1.32 -21.82
N ALA A 114 -16.95 -1.58 -21.19
CA ALA A 114 -16.09 -2.71 -21.56
C ALA A 114 -16.75 -4.09 -21.32
N VAL A 115 -17.72 -4.17 -20.39
CA VAL A 115 -18.48 -5.40 -20.11
C VAL A 115 -19.68 -5.56 -21.04
N LEU A 116 -20.27 -4.45 -21.49
CA LEU A 116 -21.49 -4.45 -22.32
C LEU A 116 -21.22 -4.51 -23.83
N VAL A 117 -19.96 -4.32 -24.27
CA VAL A 117 -19.49 -4.47 -25.66
C VAL A 117 -18.89 -5.86 -25.85
#